data_AF-A0A8S2V9S9-F1
#
_entry.id   AF-A0A8S2V9S9-F1
#
_cell.length_a   1.000
_cell.length_b   1.000
_cell.length_c   1.000
_cell.angle_alpha   90.00
_cell.angle_beta   90.00
_cell.angle_gamma   90.00
#
_symmetry.space_group_name_H-M   'P 1'
#
loop_
_entity.id
_entity.type
_entity.pdbx_description
1 polymer ?
#
loop_
_entity_poly.entity_id
_entity_poly.type
_entity_poly.pdbx_seq_one_letter_code
_entity_poly.pdbx_strand_id
1 'polypeptide(L)' 'NYNASKGLKTLQDGKADAIVFGRLYISNPDLASRLIKEQELNTNYDMTKGWGCGSDEYTSYPTCENRLYDVLHDHAKI' A
#
# COMPACT_ATOMS: atom_id res chain seq x y z
N ASN A 1 -2.58 11.29 -11.20
CA ASN A 1 -2.29 11.00 -9.77
C ASN A 1 -1.95 12.29 -9.03
N TYR A 2 -2.22 12.33 -7.72
CA TYR A 2 -1.60 13.33 -6.82
C TYR A 2 -0.16 12.92 -6.52
N ASN A 3 0.70 13.92 -6.32
CA ASN A 3 2.09 13.78 -5.86
C ASN A 3 2.42 14.94 -4.90
N ALA A 4 3.61 14.96 -4.32
CA ALA A 4 4.02 15.96 -3.33
C ALA A 4 3.84 17.41 -3.83
N SER A 5 4.42 17.74 -4.99
CA SER A 5 4.36 19.08 -5.60
C SER A 5 2.93 19.53 -5.89
N LYS A 6 2.09 18.66 -6.48
CA LYS A 6 0.68 18.98 -6.73
C LYS A 6 -0.12 19.12 -5.44
N GLY A 7 0.19 18.33 -4.42
CA GLY A 7 -0.38 18.45 -3.07
C GLY A 7 -0.06 19.82 -2.46
N LEU A 8 1.22 20.17 -2.39
CA LEU A 8 1.70 21.45 -1.88
C LEU A 8 1.03 22.64 -2.59
N LYS A 9 0.98 22.62 -3.94
CA LYS A 9 0.30 23.67 -4.70
C LYS A 9 -1.21 23.75 -4.39
N THR A 10 -1.87 22.62 -4.13
CA THR A 10 -3.31 22.61 -3.80
C THR A 10 -3.58 23.26 -2.44
N LEU A 11 -2.70 23.03 -1.46
CA LEU A 11 -2.73 23.69 -0.15
C LEU A 11 -2.45 25.20 -0.30
N GLN A 12 -1.39 25.57 -1.04
CA GLN A 12 -1.02 26.98 -1.29
C GLN A 12 -2.10 27.76 -2.06
N ASP A 13 -2.82 27.10 -2.96
CA ASP A 13 -3.96 27.68 -3.70
C ASP A 13 -5.23 27.80 -2.83
N GLY A 14 -5.21 27.38 -1.56
CA GLY A 14 -6.37 27.41 -0.66
C GLY A 14 -7.50 26.46 -1.05
N LYS A 15 -7.21 25.41 -1.84
CA LYS A 15 -8.22 24.50 -2.43
C LYS A 15 -8.53 23.28 -1.56
N ALA A 16 -7.73 23.03 -0.53
CA ALA A 16 -7.92 21.98 0.47
C ALA A 16 -7.11 22.30 1.73
N ASP A 17 -7.58 21.85 2.88
CA ASP A 17 -6.86 21.96 4.16
C ASP A 17 -5.83 20.83 4.36
N ALA A 18 -6.04 19.69 3.69
CA ALA A 18 -5.20 18.50 3.78
C ALA A 18 -5.16 17.70 2.47
N ILE A 19 -4.09 16.95 2.25
CA ILE A 19 -3.92 16.05 1.10
C ILE A 19 -3.71 14.63 1.61
N VAL A 20 -4.58 13.70 1.20
CA VAL A 20 -4.51 12.29 1.59
C VAL A 20 -3.94 11.46 0.44
N PHE A 21 -2.95 10.63 0.75
CA PHE A 21 -2.34 9.70 -0.20
C PHE A 21 -2.65 8.26 0.19
N GLY A 22 -3.43 7.53 -0.62
CA GLY A 22 -3.68 6.09 -0.40
C GLY A 22 -2.49 5.23 -0.85
N ARG A 23 -2.41 4.96 -2.15
CA ARG A 23 -1.39 4.08 -2.77
C ARG A 23 0.07 4.36 -2.36
N LEU A 24 0.45 5.62 -2.18
CA LEU A 24 1.81 5.97 -1.76
C LEU A 24 2.09 5.62 -0.29
N TYR A 25 1.10 5.68 0.62
CA TYR A 25 1.29 5.24 2.01
C TYR A 25 1.34 3.72 2.13
N ILE A 26 0.62 2.99 1.26
CA ILE A 26 0.70 1.52 1.19
C ILE A 26 2.15 1.08 0.89
N SER A 27 2.83 1.74 -0.05
CA SER A 27 4.22 1.40 -0.42
C SER A 27 5.31 2.15 0.39
N ASN A 28 4.95 3.16 1.19
CA ASN A 28 5.86 3.97 2.00
C ASN A 28 5.21 4.27 3.38
N PRO A 29 5.39 3.42 4.40
CA PRO A 29 4.84 3.68 5.73
C PRO A 29 5.41 4.95 6.39
N ASP A 30 6.61 5.36 5.96
CA ASP A 30 7.35 6.56 6.37
C ASP A 30 7.14 7.76 5.42
N LEU A 31 6.10 7.75 4.56
CA LEU A 31 5.88 8.74 3.49
C LEU A 31 6.05 10.19 3.95
N ALA A 32 5.45 10.59 5.08
CA ALA A 32 5.60 11.96 5.59
C ALA A 32 7.07 12.35 5.84
N SER A 33 7.87 11.45 6.41
CA SER A 33 9.29 11.71 6.65
C SER A 33 10.08 11.78 5.35
N ARG A 34 9.76 10.94 4.35
CA ARG A 34 10.38 11.01 3.02
C ARG A 34 10.07 12.32 2.31
N LEU A 35 8.82 12.77 2.38
CA LEU A 35 8.39 14.04 1.77
C LEU A 35 9.07 15.26 2.42
N ILE A 36 9.25 15.27 3.74
CA ILE A 36 9.96 16.34 4.46
C ILE A 36 11.46 16.37 4.11
N LYS A 37 12.07 15.20 3.89
CA LYS A 37 13.50 15.04 3.61
C LYS A 37 13.84 14.95 2.11
N GLU A 38 12.87 15.16 1.23
CA GLU A 38 12.98 15.00 -0.24
C GLU A 38 13.59 13.64 -0.68
N GLN A 39 13.32 12.57 0.08
CA GLN A 39 13.83 11.23 -0.20
C GLN A 39 13.01 10.51 -1.28
N GLU A 40 13.66 9.58 -1.99
CA GLU A 40 13.02 8.75 -3.00
C GLU A 40 11.81 7.97 -2.45
N LEU A 41 10.75 7.92 -3.25
CA LEU A 41 9.49 7.24 -2.92
C LEU A 41 9.43 5.90 -3.64
N ASN A 42 9.05 4.85 -2.92
CA ASN A 42 8.69 3.58 -3.53
C ASN A 42 7.37 3.74 -4.31
N THR A 43 7.46 3.72 -5.64
CA THR A 43 6.34 3.80 -6.57
C THR A 43 5.81 2.44 -7.01
N ASN A 44 6.46 1.34 -6.62
CA ASN A 44 5.98 -0.02 -6.84
C ASN A 44 4.96 -0.38 -5.76
N TYR A 45 3.70 -0.01 -5.99
CA TYR A 45 2.54 -0.54 -5.26
C TYR A 45 1.94 -1.69 -6.08
N ASP A 46 2.23 -2.92 -5.68
CA ASP A 46 1.63 -4.10 -6.29
C ASP A 46 0.18 -4.25 -5.81
N MET A 47 -0.77 -3.81 -6.64
CA MET A 47 -2.20 -3.89 -6.33
C MET A 47 -2.71 -5.34 -6.22
N THR A 48 -1.99 -6.33 -6.76
CA THR A 48 -2.41 -7.75 -6.65
C THR A 48 -2.27 -8.28 -5.22
N LYS A 49 -1.33 -7.72 -4.44
CA LYS A 49 -1.16 -7.97 -3.00
C LYS A 49 -2.15 -7.23 -2.11
N GLY A 50 -2.93 -6.30 -2.68
CA GLY A 50 -3.90 -5.48 -1.95
C GLY A 50 -5.29 -6.09 -1.79
N TRP A 51 -5.59 -7.17 -2.51
CA TRP A 51 -6.95 -7.73 -2.66
C TRP A 51 -6.93 -9.26 -2.70
N GLY A 52 -6.45 -9.90 -1.63
CA GLY A 52 -6.45 -11.35 -1.48
C GLY A 52 -6.40 -11.75 0.00
N CYS A 53 -7.13 -12.80 0.38
CA CYS A 53 -7.10 -13.35 1.73
C CYS A 53 -5.75 -14.04 1.94
N GLY A 54 -4.83 -13.35 2.61
CA GLY A 54 -3.48 -13.83 2.85
C GLY A 54 -2.86 -13.05 3.99
N SER A 55 -2.69 -13.73 5.12
CA SER A 55 -2.01 -13.17 6.30
C SER A 55 -0.69 -12.56 5.95
N ASP A 56 0.02 -13.22 5.05
CA ASP A 56 1.46 -13.11 4.99
C ASP A 56 1.95 -12.03 4.02
N GLU A 57 1.05 -11.18 3.52
CA GLU A 57 1.38 -10.07 2.62
C GLU A 57 0.65 -8.75 2.89
N TYR A 58 -0.62 -8.76 3.33
CA TYR A 58 -1.39 -7.52 3.51
C TYR A 58 -1.21 -6.89 4.89
N THR A 59 -1.36 -7.71 5.92
CA THR A 59 -0.87 -7.34 7.24
C THR A 59 0.62 -7.75 7.31
N SER A 60 1.06 -9.03 7.16
CA SER A 60 2.48 -9.35 6.76
C SER A 60 3.58 -8.49 7.35
N TYR A 61 3.74 -8.25 8.65
CA TYR A 61 2.89 -8.21 9.88
C TYR A 61 1.52 -8.97 10.03
N PRO A 62 1.43 -10.30 10.27
CA PRO A 62 0.32 -11.20 9.78
C PRO A 62 -1.16 -11.05 10.19
N THR A 63 -2.08 -11.60 9.35
CA THR A 63 -3.47 -12.17 9.53
C THR A 63 -4.37 -11.98 8.28
N CYS A 64 -5.04 -12.94 7.62
CA CYS A 64 -5.31 -14.39 7.82
C CYS A 64 -5.55 -15.15 6.46
N GLU A 65 -5.93 -16.45 6.49
CA GLU A 65 -6.40 -17.34 5.38
C GLU A 65 -5.41 -17.81 4.27
N ASN A 66 -4.17 -18.07 4.66
CA ASN A 66 -3.27 -18.96 3.91
C ASN A 66 -3.74 -20.45 4.03
N ARG A 67 -4.98 -20.79 3.61
CA ARG A 67 -5.64 -22.07 4.03
C ARG A 67 -6.51 -22.82 3.02
N LEU A 68 -6.95 -22.25 1.88
CA LEU A 68 -7.86 -22.99 0.98
C LEU A 68 -7.16 -23.84 -0.10
N TYR A 69 -5.92 -23.52 -0.50
CA TYR A 69 -5.24 -24.27 -1.56
C TYR A 69 -4.55 -25.55 -1.08
N ASP A 70 -3.89 -25.53 0.09
CA ASP A 70 -3.17 -26.69 0.65
C ASP A 70 -4.12 -27.85 1.00
N VAL A 71 -5.31 -27.52 1.52
CA VAL A 71 -6.34 -28.51 1.89
C VAL A 71 -6.99 -29.16 0.66
N LEU A 72 -6.96 -28.52 -0.51
CA LEU A 72 -7.60 -29.02 -1.73
C LEU A 72 -6.68 -29.81 -2.66
N HIS A 73 -5.35 -29.68 -2.56
CA HIS A 73 -4.41 -30.31 -3.51
C HIS A 73 -3.62 -31.51 -2.97
N ASP A 74 -3.42 -31.64 -1.66
CA ASP A 74 -2.70 -32.82 -1.11
C ASP A 74 -3.60 -34.08 -1.03
N HIS A 75 -4.92 -33.92 -1.20
CA HIS A 75 -5.88 -35.02 -1.31
C HIS A 75 -6.14 -35.50 -2.75
N ALA A 76 -5.47 -34.94 -3.76
CA ALA A 76 -5.57 -35.36 -5.16
C ALA A 76 -4.54 -36.45 -5.56
N LYS A 77 -4.13 -37.29 -4.59
CA LYS A 77 -3.32 -38.50 -4.82
C LYS A 77 -4.08 -39.77 -4.39
N ILE A 78 -5.01 -40.20 -5.23
CA ILE A 78 -5.42 -41.61 -5.37
C ILE A 78 -5.64 -41.86 -6.87
#